data_AF-A0A0K6IVV7-F1
#
_entry.id   AF-A0A0K6IVV7-F1
#
_cell.length_a   1.000
_cell.length_b   1.000
_cell.length_c   1.000
_cell.angle_alpha   90.00
_cell.angle_beta   90.00
_cell.angle_gamma   90.00
#
_symmetry.space_group_name_H-M   'P 1'
#
loop_
_entity.id
_entity.type
_entity.pdbx_description
1 polymer ?
#
loop_
_entity_poly.entity_id
_entity_poly.type
_entity_poly.pdbx_seq_one_letter_code
_entity_poly.pdbx_strand_id
1 'polypeptide(L)' 'MTTMQMVGAASGWEDVNWHNIDWAKAHQTVRRLQTRIAKAVREGRWGKVKALQWLLTHSFYGRAIAVKRVTE' A
#
# COMPACT_ATOMS: atom_id res chain seq x y z
N MET A 1 44.18 -20.39 -11.27
CA MET A 1 43.30 -19.60 -10.39
C MET A 1 41.90 -19.69 -10.96
N THR A 2 41.07 -20.53 -10.36
CA THR A 2 39.73 -20.88 -10.85
C THR A 2 38.79 -19.72 -10.57
N THR A 3 38.09 -19.25 -11.61
CA THR A 3 37.07 -18.21 -11.50
C THR A 3 35.88 -18.74 -10.69
N MET A 4 35.54 -18.05 -9.59
CA MET A 4 34.33 -18.34 -8.83
C MET A 4 33.11 -17.88 -9.65
N GLN A 5 32.39 -18.86 -10.18
CA GLN A 5 31.13 -18.68 -10.88
C GLN A 5 30.02 -18.47 -9.83
N MET A 6 29.62 -17.21 -9.65
CA MET A 6 28.48 -16.86 -8.80
C MET A 6 27.18 -17.24 -9.52
N VAL A 7 26.61 -18.41 -9.18
CA VAL A 7 25.23 -18.76 -9.55
C VAL A 7 24.30 -18.13 -8.51
N GLY A 8 24.05 -16.83 -8.66
CA GLY A 8 22.87 -16.20 -8.09
C GLY A 8 21.78 -16.26 -9.15
N ALA A 9 20.66 -16.95 -8.88
CA ALA A 9 19.46 -16.75 -9.66
C ALA A 9 19.17 -15.24 -9.63
N ALA A 10 19.23 -14.57 -10.78
CA ALA A 10 18.78 -13.20 -10.92
C ALA A 10 17.29 -13.21 -10.62
N SER A 11 16.95 -13.13 -9.34
CA SER A 11 15.60 -12.97 -8.91
C SER A 11 15.24 -11.57 -9.38
N GLY A 12 14.60 -11.50 -10.55
CA GLY A 12 14.12 -10.28 -11.19
C GLY A 12 12.98 -9.67 -10.39
N TRP A 13 13.19 -9.46 -9.10
CA TRP A 13 12.55 -8.37 -8.39
C TRP A 13 13.26 -7.14 -8.96
N GLU A 14 12.80 -6.65 -10.11
CA GLU A 14 12.87 -5.22 -10.30
C GLU A 14 12.32 -4.65 -9.00
N ASP A 15 13.21 -4.03 -8.21
CA ASP A 15 12.86 -3.26 -7.04
C ASP A 15 11.55 -2.56 -7.41
N VAL A 16 10.43 -2.94 -6.77
CA VAL A 16 9.21 -2.14 -6.86
C VAL A 16 9.69 -0.81 -6.30
N ASN A 17 10.07 0.10 -7.20
CA ASN A 17 11.06 1.09 -6.85
C ASN A 17 10.41 1.97 -5.80
N TRP A 18 10.78 1.71 -4.55
CA TRP A 18 10.09 2.20 -3.37
C TRP A 18 10.04 3.73 -3.37
N HIS A 19 11.09 4.31 -3.96
CA HIS A 19 11.28 5.73 -4.19
C HIS A 19 10.51 6.26 -5.41
N ASN A 20 10.10 5.40 -6.35
CA ASN A 20 9.25 5.77 -7.50
C ASN A 20 7.75 5.73 -7.18
N ILE A 21 7.33 5.26 -6.00
CA ILE A 21 5.92 5.32 -5.61
C ILE A 21 5.53 6.80 -5.45
N ASP A 22 4.50 7.24 -6.18
CA ASP A 22 3.88 8.55 -5.97
C ASP A 22 3.16 8.56 -4.62
N TRP A 23 3.90 8.92 -3.57
CA TRP A 23 3.42 8.98 -2.20
C TRP A 23 2.32 10.02 -2.01
N ALA A 24 2.35 11.13 -2.75
CA ALA A 24 1.31 12.15 -2.69
C ALA A 24 -0.04 11.58 -3.16
N LYS A 25 -0.04 10.86 -4.28
CA LYS A 25 -1.23 10.16 -4.78
C LYS A 25 -1.69 9.03 -3.85
N ALA A 26 -0.76 8.29 -3.26
CA ALA A 26 -1.07 7.25 -2.28
C ALA A 26 -1.82 7.84 -1.07
N HIS A 27 -1.26 8.90 -0.46
CA HIS A 27 -1.87 9.59 0.67
C HIS A 27 -3.23 10.18 0.31
N GLN A 28 -3.37 10.80 -0.86
CA GLN A 28 -4.64 11.34 -1.31
C GLN A 28 -5.71 10.25 -1.44
N THR A 29 -5.35 9.09 -1.99
CA THR A 29 -6.26 7.96 -2.16
C THR A 29 -6.73 7.42 -0.82
N VAL A 30 -5.81 7.19 0.11
CA VAL A 30 -6.12 6.71 1.47
C VAL A 30 -7.00 7.73 2.22
N ARG A 31 -6.67 9.03 2.14
CA ARG A 31 -7.47 10.09 2.78
C ARG A 31 -8.89 10.16 2.24
N ARG A 32 -9.10 9.95 0.94
CA ARG A 32 -10.45 9.88 0.32
C ARG A 32 -11.24 8.69 0.88
N LEU A 33 -10.62 7.52 1.01
CA LEU A 33 -11.28 6.34 1.62
C LEU A 33 -11.64 6.58 3.08
N GLN A 34 -10.72 7.12 3.89
CA GLN A 34 -10.96 7.48 5.29
C GLN A 34 -12.10 8.49 5.44
N THR A 35 -12.17 9.50 4.56
CA THR A 35 -13.26 10.49 4.55
C THR A 35 -14.61 9.82 4.24
N ARG A 36 -14.63 8.87 3.29
CA ARG A 36 -15.84 8.09 2.97
C ARG A 36 -16.28 7.21 4.14
N ILE A 37 -15.34 6.63 4.89
CA ILE A 37 -15.62 5.87 6.11
C ILE A 37 -16.25 6.81 7.15
N ALA A 38 -15.64 7.96 7.43
CA ALA A 38 -16.17 8.93 8.40
C ALA A 38 -17.59 9.41 8.02
N LYS A 39 -17.85 9.65 6.73
CA LYS A 39 -19.18 9.99 6.23
C LYS A 39 -20.18 8.85 6.45
N ALA A 40 -19.81 7.61 6.11
CA ALA A 40 -20.68 6.44 6.28
C ALA A 40 -20.99 6.15 7.76
N VAL A 41 -20.03 6.36 8.66
CA VAL A 41 -20.25 6.27 10.11
C VAL A 41 -21.25 7.31 10.57
N ARG A 42 -21.09 8.57 10.15
CA ARG A 42 -22.01 9.66 10.51
C ARG A 42 -23.45 9.40 10.07
N GLU A 43 -23.63 8.73 8.93
CA GLU A 43 -24.94 8.37 8.38
C GLU A 43 -25.47 7.02 8.91
N GLY A 44 -24.77 6.35 9.84
CA GLY A 44 -25.17 5.06 10.40
C GLY A 44 -25.11 3.87 9.43
N ARG A 45 -24.41 4.01 8.29
CA ARG A 45 -24.37 3.01 7.21
C ARG A 45 -23.31 1.93 7.47
N TRP A 46 -23.51 1.09 8.47
CA TRP A 46 -22.49 0.11 8.93
C TRP A 46 -22.05 -0.90 7.86
N GLY A 47 -22.94 -1.37 6.99
CA GLY A 47 -22.56 -2.26 5.88
C GLY A 47 -21.57 -1.59 4.92
N LYS A 48 -21.75 -0.30 4.65
CA LYS A 48 -20.85 0.51 3.84
C LYS A 48 -19.53 0.77 4.56
N VAL A 49 -19.55 0.98 5.87
CA VAL A 49 -18.32 1.13 6.68
C VAL A 49 -17.46 -0.12 6.55
N LYS A 50 -18.03 -1.32 6.76
CA LYS A 50 -17.31 -2.60 6.64
C LYS A 50 -16.71 -2.78 5.24
N ALA A 51 -17.47 -2.51 4.18
CA ALA A 51 -17.00 -2.60 2.80
C ALA A 51 -15.84 -1.61 2.52
N LEU A 52 -15.92 -0.38 3.01
CA LEU A 52 -14.87 0.62 2.82
C LEU A 52 -13.60 0.32 3.63
N GLN A 53 -13.74 -0.22 4.84
CA GLN A 53 -12.61 -0.69 5.62
C GLN A 53 -11.89 -1.86 4.93
N TRP A 54 -12.65 -2.84 4.43
CA TRP A 54 -12.09 -3.94 3.65
C TRP A 54 -11.34 -3.44 2.41
N LEU A 55 -11.94 -2.50 1.66
CA LEU A 55 -11.30 -1.89 0.51
C LEU A 55 -9.99 -1.17 0.89
N LEU A 56 -9.97 -0.44 2.00
CA LEU A 56 -8.79 0.27 2.47
C LEU A 56 -7.64 -0.71 2.80
N THR A 57 -7.92 -1.78 3.57
CA THR A 57 -6.90 -2.73 4.00
C THR A 57 -6.36 -3.59 2.86
N HIS A 58 -7.18 -3.86 1.84
CA HIS A 58 -6.76 -4.67 0.68
C HIS A 58 -6.15 -3.84 -0.45
N SER A 59 -6.28 -2.51 -0.41
CA SER A 59 -5.70 -1.61 -1.41
C SER A 59 -4.17 -1.62 -1.41
N PHE A 60 -3.57 -1.45 -2.59
CA PHE A 60 -2.11 -1.31 -2.74
C PHE A 60 -1.57 -0.12 -1.93
N TYR A 61 -2.13 1.07 -2.12
CA TYR A 61 -1.70 2.27 -1.40
C TYR A 61 -1.91 2.20 0.11
N GLY A 62 -2.97 1.51 0.58
CA GLY A 62 -3.18 1.27 2.00
C GLY A 62 -2.05 0.45 2.62
N ARG A 63 -1.65 -0.65 1.96
CA ARG A 63 -0.53 -1.49 2.39
C ARG A 63 0.81 -0.77 2.25
N ALA A 64 1.06 -0.08 1.13
CA ALA A 64 2.30 0.65 0.90
C ALA A 64 2.55 1.72 1.96
N ILE A 65 1.53 2.52 2.32
CA ILE A 65 1.65 3.53 3.38
C ILE A 65 1.85 2.88 4.76
N ALA A 66 1.23 1.72 5.01
CA ALA A 66 1.43 1.02 6.28
C ALA A 66 2.88 0.54 6.44
N VAL A 67 3.47 -0.04 5.38
CA VAL A 67 4.89 -0.42 5.37
C VAL A 67 5.77 0.82 5.51
N LYS A 68 5.47 1.90 4.78
CA LYS A 68 6.25 3.13 4.82
C LYS A 68 6.39 3.72 6.21
N ARG A 69 5.29 3.74 6.97
CA ARG A 69 5.27 4.23 8.35
C ARG A 69 6.10 3.40 9.34
N VAL A 70 6.46 2.17 8.99
CA VAL A 70 7.27 1.29 9.85
C VAL A 70 8.75 1.36 9.44
N THR A 71 9.02 1.60 8.16
CA THR A 71 10.38 1.65 7.61
C THR A 71 11.01 3.03 7.68
N GLU A 72 10.21 4.10 7.72
CA GLU A 72 10.64 5.50 7.86
C GLU A 72 10.09 6.09 9.15
#